data_AF-X1PP49-F1
#
_entry.id   AF-X1PP49-F1
#
_cell.length_a   1.000
_cell.length_b   1.000
_cell.length_c   1.000
_cell.angle_alpha   90.00
_cell.angle_beta   90.00
_cell.angle_gamma   90.00
#
_symmetry.space_group_name_H-M   'P 1'
#
loop_
_entity.id
_entity.type
_entity.pdbx_description
1 polymer ?
#
loop_
_entity_poly.entity_id
_entity_poly.type
_entity_poly.pdbx_seq_one_letter_code
_entity_poly.pdbx_strand_id
1 'polypeptide(L)'
;GKELFAGISISNGKTLFPDDFTKNLIIAHYLLLPGRGKAEHKQGLDFAIKAAEAYPSQASMGKVIFAARYGELRPRAIEFCIKYFNDFIENKNLYAKQHAYHHRIAAALNVASYLQRIAQSQKKSELVQFYSDKTKEYNNERKELLNGKRW
;
A
#
# COMPACT_ATOMS: atom_id res chain seq x y z
N GLY A 1 16.08 -0.14 -18.89
CA GLY A 1 15.11 -1.15 -18.41
C GLY A 1 15.78 -2.35 -17.72
N LYS A 2 16.72 -3.02 -18.39
CA LYS A 2 17.56 -4.09 -17.79
C LYS A 2 18.73 -3.56 -16.93
N GLU A 3 19.09 -2.30 -17.05
CA GLU A 3 20.26 -1.71 -16.38
C GLU A 3 20.04 -1.23 -14.95
N LEU A 4 18.80 -1.19 -14.44
CA LEU A 4 18.56 -0.99 -13.00
C LEU A 4 19.07 -2.16 -12.15
N PHE A 5 19.34 -3.31 -12.78
CA PHE A 5 20.05 -4.44 -12.18
C PHE A 5 21.57 -4.35 -12.33
N ALA A 6 22.10 -3.46 -13.18
CA ALA A 6 23.53 -3.28 -13.40
C ALA A 6 24.16 -2.24 -12.44
N GLY A 7 23.35 -1.35 -11.86
CA GLY A 7 23.82 -0.28 -10.97
C GLY A 7 23.87 -0.61 -9.48
N ILE A 8 23.37 -1.77 -9.04
CA ILE A 8 23.47 -2.21 -7.64
C ILE A 8 24.78 -2.98 -7.47
N SER A 9 25.85 -2.23 -7.17
CA SER A 9 27.20 -2.66 -6.77
C SER A 9 27.47 -4.18 -6.82
N ILE A 10 27.95 -4.64 -7.97
CA ILE A 10 28.43 -6.01 -8.22
C ILE A 10 29.88 -6.09 -7.73
N SER A 11 30.08 -6.19 -6.43
CA SER A 11 31.36 -6.67 -5.89
C SER A 11 31.27 -8.04 -5.22
N ASN A 12 30.07 -8.58 -4.93
CA ASN A 12 29.93 -9.88 -4.23
C ASN A 12 28.68 -10.73 -4.59
N GLY A 13 27.99 -10.49 -5.71
CA GLY A 13 26.93 -11.40 -6.20
C GLY A 13 25.68 -11.56 -5.32
N LYS A 14 25.48 -10.72 -4.31
CA LYS A 14 24.26 -10.66 -3.49
C LYS A 14 23.58 -9.31 -3.71
N THR A 15 22.32 -9.32 -4.14
CA THR A 15 21.48 -8.13 -4.14
C THR A 15 21.30 -7.68 -2.68
N LEU A 16 22.06 -6.66 -2.28
CA LEU A 16 21.92 -6.03 -0.98
C LEU A 16 20.71 -5.10 -1.05
N PHE A 17 19.59 -5.54 -0.48
CA PHE A 17 18.49 -4.64 -0.20
C PHE A 17 18.80 -3.86 1.08
N PRO A 18 18.56 -2.55 1.12
CA PRO A 18 18.85 -1.73 2.29
C PRO A 18 18.00 -2.12 3.50
N ASP A 19 16.81 -2.69 3.27
CA ASP A 19 15.87 -3.09 4.30
C ASP A 19 14.83 -4.10 3.75
N ASP A 20 14.08 -4.74 4.66
CA ASP A 20 13.05 -5.73 4.33
C ASP A 20 11.87 -5.13 3.56
N PHE A 21 11.51 -3.87 3.79
CA PHE A 21 10.45 -3.22 3.03
C PHE A 21 10.85 -3.08 1.56
N THR A 22 12.05 -2.57 1.29
CA THR A 22 12.58 -2.39 -0.07
C THR A 22 12.69 -3.73 -0.79
N LYS A 23 13.21 -4.76 -0.11
CA LYS A 23 13.27 -6.12 -0.63
C LYS A 23 11.90 -6.65 -1.03
N ASN A 24 10.95 -6.65 -0.09
CA ASN A 24 9.62 -7.21 -0.30
C ASN A 24 8.86 -6.43 -1.38
N LEU A 25 8.99 -5.10 -1.41
CA LEU A 25 8.33 -4.25 -2.41
C LEU A 25 8.82 -4.52 -3.83
N ILE A 26 10.13 -4.68 -4.02
CA ILE A 26 10.73 -4.96 -5.34
C ILE A 26 10.31 -6.35 -5.83
N ILE A 27 10.35 -7.36 -4.95
CA ILE A 27 9.92 -8.72 -5.31
C ILE A 27 8.43 -8.72 -5.67
N ALA A 28 7.59 -8.08 -4.86
CA ALA A 28 6.16 -7.93 -5.15
C ALA A 28 5.95 -7.26 -6.50
N HIS A 29 6.68 -6.18 -6.80
CA HIS A 29 6.56 -5.50 -8.08
C HIS A 29 6.83 -6.42 -9.26
N TYR A 30 7.92 -7.19 -9.20
CA TYR A 30 8.35 -8.08 -10.28
C TYR A 30 7.38 -9.24 -10.48
N LEU A 31 6.97 -9.89 -9.40
CA LEU A 31 6.07 -11.04 -9.44
C LEU A 31 4.67 -10.66 -9.90
N LEU A 32 4.21 -9.43 -9.64
CA LEU A 32 2.91 -8.92 -10.07
C LEU A 32 2.88 -8.39 -11.52
N LEU A 33 3.98 -8.46 -12.28
CA LEU A 33 3.99 -8.00 -13.66
C LEU A 33 3.00 -8.80 -14.53
N PRO A 34 2.39 -8.16 -15.56
CA PRO A 34 1.66 -8.89 -16.60
C PRO A 34 2.56 -9.97 -17.24
N GLY A 35 1.98 -11.11 -17.63
CA GLY A 35 2.71 -12.22 -18.24
C GLY A 35 3.33 -13.22 -17.26
N ARG A 36 3.30 -12.93 -15.95
CA ARG A 36 3.63 -13.89 -14.89
C ARG A 36 2.49 -14.89 -14.66
N GLY A 37 2.81 -16.06 -14.14
CA GLY A 37 1.86 -17.12 -13.80
C GLY A 37 1.09 -16.84 -12.50
N LYS A 38 -0.04 -17.53 -12.33
CA LYS A 38 -0.92 -17.38 -11.14
C LYS A 38 -0.19 -17.63 -9.82
N ALA A 39 0.73 -18.60 -9.79
CA ALA A 39 1.51 -18.92 -8.59
C ALA A 39 2.47 -17.76 -8.23
N GLU A 40 3.10 -17.15 -9.24
CA GLU A 40 3.94 -15.97 -9.05
C GLU A 40 3.11 -14.77 -8.56
N HIS A 41 1.92 -14.54 -9.11
CA HIS A 41 1.02 -13.47 -8.61
C HIS A 41 0.62 -13.68 -7.15
N LYS A 42 0.33 -14.92 -6.74
CA LYS A 42 0.04 -15.25 -5.33
C LYS A 42 1.20 -14.87 -4.41
N GLN A 43 2.42 -15.29 -4.75
CA GLN A 43 3.62 -14.89 -4.02
C GLN A 43 3.83 -13.37 -4.06
N GLY A 44 3.54 -12.73 -5.20
CA GLY A 44 3.61 -11.28 -5.36
C GLY A 44 2.72 -10.55 -4.36
N LEU A 45 1.50 -11.05 -4.11
CA LEU A 45 0.63 -10.51 -3.05
C LEU A 45 1.21 -10.76 -1.65
N ASP A 46 1.79 -11.94 -1.38
CA ASP A 46 2.44 -12.22 -0.09
C ASP A 46 3.55 -11.21 0.21
N PHE A 47 4.41 -10.93 -0.78
CA PHE A 47 5.47 -9.94 -0.65
C PHE A 47 4.92 -8.50 -0.54
N ALA A 48 3.84 -8.18 -1.25
CA ALA A 48 3.20 -6.86 -1.12
C ALA A 48 2.65 -6.63 0.29
N ILE A 49 2.03 -7.66 0.88
CA ILE A 49 1.53 -7.64 2.26
C ILE A 49 2.68 -7.48 3.25
N LYS A 50 3.76 -8.27 3.12
CA LYS A 50 4.95 -8.14 3.99
C LYS A 50 5.58 -6.75 3.90
N ALA A 51 5.65 -6.17 2.70
CA ALA A 51 6.13 -4.79 2.54
C ALA A 51 5.20 -3.78 3.23
N ALA A 52 3.89 -3.98 3.14
CA ALA A 52 2.89 -3.13 3.77
C ALA A 52 2.92 -3.22 5.30
N GLU A 53 3.15 -4.41 5.86
CA GLU A 53 3.28 -4.63 7.31
C GLU A 53 4.59 -4.04 7.85
N ALA A 54 5.70 -4.20 7.12
CA ALA A 54 6.99 -3.63 7.50
C ALA A 54 6.98 -2.09 7.45
N TYR A 55 6.40 -1.52 6.39
CA TYR A 55 6.30 -0.08 6.22
C TYR A 55 5.03 0.31 5.44
N PRO A 56 3.95 0.70 6.16
CA PRO A 56 2.73 1.13 5.51
C PRO A 56 2.96 2.47 4.79
N SER A 57 2.97 2.40 3.46
CA SER A 57 3.20 3.56 2.59
C SER A 57 2.30 3.48 1.37
N GLN A 58 2.23 4.59 0.63
CA GLN A 58 1.52 4.64 -0.64
C GLN A 58 2.00 3.56 -1.62
N ALA A 59 3.30 3.27 -1.61
CA ALA A 59 3.93 2.30 -2.52
C ALA A 59 3.55 0.85 -2.16
N SER A 60 3.68 0.45 -0.89
CA SER A 60 3.34 -0.90 -0.44
C SER A 60 1.84 -1.18 -0.57
N MET A 61 0.98 -0.25 -0.12
CA MET A 61 -0.47 -0.39 -0.31
C MET A 61 -0.86 -0.39 -1.79
N GLY A 62 -0.18 0.41 -2.61
CA GLY A 62 -0.37 0.41 -4.05
C GLY A 62 -0.14 -0.97 -4.68
N LYS A 63 0.84 -1.75 -4.19
CA LYS A 63 1.07 -3.13 -4.68
C LYS A 63 -0.01 -4.10 -4.24
N VAL A 64 -0.49 -4.00 -3.00
CA VAL A 64 -1.61 -4.83 -2.53
C VAL A 64 -2.87 -4.55 -3.37
N ILE A 65 -3.20 -3.28 -3.57
CA ILE A 65 -4.34 -2.86 -4.40
C ILE A 65 -4.16 -3.33 -5.84
N PHE A 66 -2.94 -3.22 -6.39
CA PHE A 66 -2.65 -3.66 -7.75
C PHE A 66 -2.85 -5.17 -7.92
N ALA A 67 -2.49 -5.99 -6.94
CA ALA A 67 -2.73 -7.43 -6.98
C ALA A 67 -4.22 -7.78 -7.08
N ALA A 68 -5.12 -6.92 -6.60
CA ALA A 68 -6.56 -7.14 -6.66
C ALA A 68 -7.17 -7.10 -8.07
N ARG A 69 -6.37 -6.72 -9.08
CA ARG A 69 -6.74 -6.86 -10.50
C ARG A 69 -6.88 -8.32 -10.92
N TYR A 70 -6.13 -9.22 -10.27
CA TYR A 70 -6.22 -10.67 -10.47
C TYR A 70 -7.40 -11.19 -9.67
N GLY A 71 -8.39 -11.77 -10.36
CA GLY A 71 -9.68 -12.14 -9.76
C GLY A 71 -9.54 -13.07 -8.56
N GLU A 72 -8.61 -14.02 -8.62
CA GLU A 72 -8.32 -14.99 -7.56
C GLU A 72 -7.65 -14.37 -6.32
N LEU A 73 -6.98 -13.21 -6.47
CA LEU A 73 -6.28 -12.52 -5.38
C LEU A 73 -7.13 -11.42 -4.75
N ARG A 74 -8.15 -10.96 -5.47
CA ARG A 74 -8.99 -9.83 -5.10
C ARG A 74 -9.58 -9.95 -3.69
N PRO A 75 -10.21 -11.08 -3.28
CA PRO A 75 -10.80 -11.17 -1.94
C PRO A 75 -9.79 -10.92 -0.83
N ARG A 76 -8.61 -11.55 -0.92
CA ARG A 76 -7.53 -11.42 0.08
C ARG A 76 -6.92 -10.01 0.10
N ALA A 77 -6.74 -9.40 -1.06
CA ALA A 77 -6.24 -8.02 -1.13
C ALA A 77 -7.25 -7.03 -0.51
N ILE A 78 -8.56 -7.23 -0.75
CA ILE A 78 -9.62 -6.42 -0.15
C ILE A 78 -9.66 -6.61 1.37
N GLU A 79 -9.60 -7.84 1.85
CA GLU A 79 -9.58 -8.16 3.28
C GLU A 79 -8.42 -7.46 4.00
N PHE A 80 -7.21 -7.53 3.43
CA PHE A 80 -6.06 -6.82 3.97
C PHE A 80 -6.27 -5.30 4.00
N CYS A 81 -6.82 -4.73 2.92
CA CYS A 81 -7.14 -3.31 2.85
C CYS A 81 -8.13 -2.89 3.93
N ILE A 82 -9.21 -3.65 4.14
CA ILE A 82 -10.20 -3.38 5.20
C ILE A 82 -9.54 -3.44 6.57
N LYS A 83 -8.76 -4.49 6.85
CA LYS A 83 -8.05 -4.66 8.13
C LYS A 83 -7.12 -3.48 8.41
N TYR A 84 -6.30 -3.11 7.43
CA TYR A 84 -5.38 -1.97 7.57
C TYR A 84 -6.14 -0.67 7.82
N PHE A 85 -7.24 -0.43 7.10
CA PHE A 85 -8.01 0.80 7.24
C PHE A 85 -8.67 0.94 8.61
N ASN A 86 -9.25 -0.15 9.11
CA ASN A 86 -9.87 -0.18 10.43
C ASN A 86 -8.82 0.03 11.54
N ASP A 87 -7.68 -0.67 11.45
CA ASP A 87 -6.55 -0.47 12.37
C ASP A 87 -6.07 0.99 12.35
N PHE A 88 -5.96 1.59 11.16
CA PHE A 88 -5.57 3.00 11.04
C PHE A 88 -6.57 3.94 11.71
N ILE A 89 -7.88 3.69 11.58
CA ILE A 89 -8.92 4.50 12.25
C ILE A 89 -8.80 4.37 13.77
N GLU A 90 -8.75 3.14 14.28
CA GLU A 90 -8.72 2.83 15.70
C GLU A 90 -7.48 3.40 16.39
N ASN A 91 -6.34 3.33 15.70
CA ASN A 91 -5.03 3.71 16.24
C ASN A 91 -4.51 5.06 15.71
N LYS A 92 -5.33 5.86 15.00
CA LYS A 92 -4.89 7.10 14.33
C LYS A 92 -4.11 8.04 15.26
N ASN A 93 -4.66 8.30 16.45
CA ASN A 93 -4.07 9.22 17.42
C ASN A 93 -2.74 8.71 17.98
N LEU A 94 -2.57 7.39 18.06
CA LEU A 94 -1.30 6.77 18.43
C LEU A 94 -0.29 6.90 17.29
N TYR A 95 -0.69 6.60 16.06
CA TYR A 95 0.15 6.72 14.87
C TYR A 95 0.57 8.16 14.57
N ALA A 96 -0.28 9.14 14.87
CA ALA A 96 0.02 10.57 14.69
C ALA A 96 1.26 11.02 15.48
N LYS A 97 1.58 10.35 16.58
CA LYS A 97 2.76 10.63 17.42
C LYS A 97 4.03 9.92 16.94
N GLN A 98 3.92 9.02 15.97
CA GLN A 98 5.04 8.23 15.47
C GLN A 98 5.74 8.92 14.31
N HIS A 99 7.05 8.69 14.22
CA HIS A 99 7.78 8.96 12.98
C HIS A 99 7.14 8.17 11.83
N ALA A 100 7.17 8.74 10.62
CA ALA A 100 6.52 8.20 9.41
C ALA A 100 4.98 8.24 9.36
N TYR A 101 4.28 8.94 10.27
CA TYR A 101 2.82 9.11 10.19
C TYR A 101 2.32 9.58 8.81
N HIS A 102 3.05 10.51 8.19
CA HIS A 102 2.72 11.03 6.86
C HIS A 102 2.67 9.94 5.76
N HIS A 103 3.39 8.83 5.90
CA HIS A 103 3.28 7.68 5.00
C HIS A 103 2.06 6.83 5.32
N ARG A 104 1.74 6.64 6.61
CA ARG A 104 0.54 5.90 7.05
C ARG A 104 -0.74 6.58 6.60
N ILE A 105 -0.84 7.91 6.74
CA ILE A 105 -2.01 8.67 6.27
C ILE A 105 -2.13 8.64 4.74
N ALA A 106 -1.01 8.67 4.00
CA ALA A 106 -1.03 8.49 2.54
C ALA A 106 -1.45 7.07 2.12
N ALA A 107 -1.01 6.05 2.86
CA ALA A 107 -1.45 4.67 2.68
C ALA A 107 -2.96 4.52 2.96
N ALA A 108 -3.46 5.12 4.04
CA ALA A 108 -4.88 5.11 4.39
C ALA A 108 -5.75 5.80 3.33
N LEU A 109 -5.27 6.91 2.76
CA LEU A 109 -5.93 7.60 1.63
C LEU A 109 -6.08 6.70 0.39
N ASN A 110 -5.00 5.99 0.01
CA ASN A 110 -5.04 5.04 -1.10
C ASN A 110 -6.06 3.94 -0.86
N VAL A 111 -6.06 3.37 0.35
CA VAL A 111 -6.96 2.29 0.75
C VAL A 111 -8.41 2.78 0.79
N ALA A 112 -8.69 3.94 1.40
CA ALA A 112 -10.03 4.54 1.43
C ALA A 112 -10.59 4.74 0.01
N SER A 113 -9.77 5.31 -0.89
CA SER A 113 -10.15 5.53 -2.29
C SER A 113 -10.44 4.20 -3.02
N TYR A 114 -9.67 3.15 -2.73
CA TYR A 114 -9.91 1.83 -3.30
C TYR A 114 -11.20 1.19 -2.76
N LEU A 115 -11.41 1.22 -1.45
CA LEU A 115 -12.61 0.66 -0.80
C LEU A 115 -13.88 1.44 -1.20
N GLN A 116 -13.78 2.75 -1.41
CA GLN A 116 -14.87 3.57 -1.94
C GLN A 116 -15.31 3.08 -3.32
N ARG A 117 -14.36 2.82 -4.24
CA ARG A 117 -14.66 2.30 -5.57
C ARG A 117 -15.33 0.92 -5.51
N ILE A 118 -14.91 0.07 -4.59
CA ILE A 118 -15.55 -1.23 -4.34
C ILE A 118 -16.99 -1.02 -3.84
N ALA A 119 -17.18 -0.17 -2.84
CA ALA A 119 -18.51 0.14 -2.31
C ALA A 119 -19.45 0.72 -3.39
N GLN A 120 -18.93 1.58 -4.27
CA GLN A 120 -19.66 2.08 -5.43
C GLN A 120 -20.08 0.95 -6.36
N SER A 121 -19.15 0.03 -6.71
CA SER A 121 -19.48 -1.12 -7.56
C SER A 121 -20.52 -2.06 -6.94
N GLN A 122 -20.56 -2.12 -5.61
CA GLN A 122 -21.53 -2.90 -4.83
C GLN A 122 -22.82 -2.13 -4.51
N LYS A 123 -22.96 -0.88 -4.97
CA LYS A 123 -24.10 0.01 -4.69
C LYS A 123 -24.37 0.22 -3.19
N LYS A 124 -23.33 0.20 -2.35
CA LYS A 124 -23.42 0.43 -0.90
C LYS A 124 -23.23 1.91 -0.57
N SER A 125 -24.27 2.72 -0.76
CA SER A 125 -24.24 4.19 -0.62
C SER A 125 -23.63 4.69 0.69
N GLU A 126 -23.99 4.07 1.82
CA GLU A 126 -23.47 4.44 3.14
C GLU A 126 -21.95 4.28 3.23
N LEU A 127 -21.42 3.16 2.74
CA LEU A 127 -19.97 2.92 2.71
C LEU A 127 -19.24 3.87 1.75
N VAL A 128 -19.86 4.21 0.61
CA VAL A 128 -19.31 5.20 -0.32
C VAL A 128 -19.15 6.54 0.38
N GLN A 129 -20.18 6.96 1.12
CA GLN A 129 -20.15 8.21 1.87
C GLN A 129 -19.10 8.16 2.98
N PHE A 130 -19.07 7.08 3.77
CA PHE A 130 -18.07 6.87 4.82
C PHE A 130 -16.62 7.01 4.32
N TYR A 131 -16.26 6.31 3.24
CA TYR A 131 -14.91 6.40 2.69
C TYR A 131 -14.62 7.76 2.05
N SER A 132 -15.63 8.41 1.46
CA SER A 132 -15.51 9.78 0.93
C SER A 132 -15.17 10.77 2.03
N ASP A 133 -15.88 10.71 3.15
CA ASP A 133 -15.68 11.62 4.28
C ASP A 133 -14.32 11.39 4.94
N LYS A 134 -13.92 10.12 5.13
CA LYS A 134 -12.57 9.80 5.62
C LYS A 134 -11.46 10.26 4.66
N THR A 135 -11.68 10.16 3.36
CA THR A 135 -10.72 10.66 2.36
C THR A 135 -10.57 12.18 2.46
N LYS A 136 -11.65 12.93 2.69
CA LYS A 136 -11.59 14.38 2.91
C LYS A 136 -10.87 14.73 4.22
N GLU A 137 -11.24 14.08 5.32
CA GLU A 137 -10.61 14.23 6.64
C GLU A 137 -9.08 14.07 6.53
N TYR A 138 -8.64 12.93 5.99
CA TYR A 138 -7.21 12.60 5.91
C TYR A 138 -6.44 13.45 4.92
N ASN A 139 -7.08 13.94 3.85
CA ASN A 139 -6.43 14.90 2.95
C ASN A 139 -6.20 16.25 3.62
N ASN A 140 -7.16 16.74 4.42
CA ASN A 140 -7.00 17.99 5.16
C ASN A 140 -5.89 17.85 6.21
N GLU A 141 -5.92 16.78 7.00
CA GLU A 141 -4.88 16.48 7.98
C GLU A 141 -3.49 16.34 7.34
N ARG A 142 -3.39 15.65 6.20
CA ARG A 142 -2.13 15.53 5.44
C ARG A 142 -1.64 16.89 4.94
N LYS A 143 -2.53 17.78 4.49
CA LYS A 143 -2.16 19.14 4.07
C LYS A 143 -1.61 19.96 5.24
N GLU A 144 -2.24 19.89 6.41
CA GLU A 144 -1.77 20.57 7.62
C GLU A 144 -0.38 20.09 8.03
N LEU A 145 -0.15 18.78 8.02
CA LEU A 145 1.17 18.18 8.32
C LEU A 145 2.26 18.63 7.34
N LEU A 146 1.94 18.83 6.06
CA LEU A 146 2.90 19.29 5.05
C LEU A 146 3.13 20.80 5.14
N ASN A 147 2.09 21.59 5.42
CA ASN A 147 2.20 23.03 5.59
C ASN A 147 2.97 23.42 6.85
N GLY A 148 2.81 22.68 7.95
CA GLY A 148 3.56 22.86 9.18
C GLY A 148 5.04 22.47 9.08
N LYS A 149 5.47 21.88 7.96
CA LYS A 149 6.86 21.52 7.65
C LYS A 149 7.51 22.44 6.61
N ARG A 150 6.96 23.65 6.39
CA ARG A 150 7.65 24.68 5.60
C ARG A 150 8.92 25.13 6.34
N TRP A 151 10.04 24.51 5.97
CA TRP A 151 11.37 25.10 5.84
C TRP A 151 11.29 26.56 5.37
#